data_AF-A0A2V6H578-F1
#
_entry.id   AF-A0A2V6H578-F1
#
_cell.length_a   1.000
_cell.length_b   1.000
_cell.length_c   1.000
_cell.angle_alpha   90.00
_cell.angle_beta   90.00
_cell.angle_gamma   90.00
#
_symmetry.space_group_name_H-M   'P 1'
#
loop_
_entity.id
_entity.type
_entity.pdbx_description
1 polymer ?
#
loop_
_entity_poly.entity_id
_entity_poly.type
_entity_poly.pdbx_seq_one_letter_code
_entity_poly.pdbx_strand_id
1 'polypeptide(L)'
;MTTRKLLFIFPFMVVVSLAHASDERSIKELAKALTGLSADVDPAEAQAVSYTAHTTARRLKKEYRVVLNPEFTVFLYNVGMRKRGWCGHWAQDIGAELIKLEP
;
A
#
# COMPACT_ATOMS: atom_id res chain seq x y z
N MET A 1 34.35 -5.34 20.00
CA MET A 1 33.67 -4.77 18.82
C MET A 1 32.25 -5.35 18.69
N THR A 2 31.41 -5.19 19.72
CA THR A 2 30.19 -6.04 19.87
C THR A 2 28.99 -5.32 20.49
N THR A 3 29.17 -4.28 21.29
CA THR A 3 28.07 -3.52 21.93
C THR A 3 27.39 -2.51 21.00
N ARG A 4 28.12 -1.93 20.04
CA ARG A 4 27.57 -0.90 19.13
C ARG A 4 26.58 -1.46 18.11
N LYS A 5 26.68 -2.74 17.73
CA LYS A 5 25.76 -3.37 16.77
C LYS A 5 24.41 -3.73 17.41
N LEU A 6 24.42 -4.17 18.68
CA LEU A 6 23.20 -4.49 19.42
C LEU A 6 22.32 -3.25 19.68
N LEU A 7 22.94 -2.08 19.87
CA LEU A 7 22.23 -0.80 20.05
C LEU A 7 21.44 -0.34 18.81
N PHE A 8 21.79 -0.79 17.60
CA PHE A 8 21.06 -0.45 16.37
C PHE A 8 20.03 -1.50 15.93
N ILE A 9 20.16 -2.75 16.38
CA ILE A 9 19.23 -3.85 16.02
C ILE A 9 17.88 -3.67 16.72
N PHE A 10 17.89 -3.31 18.01
CA PHE A 10 16.65 -3.14 18.79
C PHE A 10 15.73 -2.03 18.25
N PRO A 11 16.20 -0.79 17.98
CA PRO A 11 15.32 0.25 17.42
C PRO A 11 14.84 -0.09 16.00
N PHE A 12 15.65 -0.77 15.19
CA PHE A 12 15.24 -1.20 13.85
C PHE A 12 14.09 -2.21 13.89
N MET A 13 14.16 -3.19 14.80
CA MET A 13 13.10 -4.19 14.97
C MET A 13 11.78 -3.56 15.43
N VAL A 14 11.83 -2.57 16.33
CA VAL A 14 10.65 -1.82 16.78
C VAL A 14 9.98 -1.06 15.62
N VAL A 15 10.77 -0.39 14.77
CA VAL A 15 10.24 0.38 13.63
C VAL A 15 9.52 -0.53 12.62
N VAL A 16 10.09 -1.70 12.31
CA VAL A 16 9.46 -2.66 11.40
C VAL A 16 8.12 -3.15 11.94
N SER A 17 8.06 -3.47 13.23
CA SER A 17 6.81 -3.90 13.89
C SER A 17 5.73 -2.81 13.87
N LEU A 18 6.11 -1.55 14.12
CA LEU A 18 5.18 -0.41 14.07
C LEU A 18 4.62 -0.17 12.67
N ALA A 19 5.46 -0.26 11.63
CA ALA A 19 5.01 -0.15 10.24
C ALA A 19 4.00 -1.26 9.90
N HIS A 20 4.29 -2.50 10.31
CA HIS A 20 3.39 -3.62 10.05
C HIS A 20 2.05 -3.49 10.81
N ALA A 21 2.09 -3.05 12.07
CA ALA A 21 0.87 -2.80 12.85
C ALA A 21 0.00 -1.68 12.25
N SER A 22 0.62 -0.64 11.68
CA SER A 22 -0.10 0.42 10.96
C SER A 22 -0.77 -0.10 9.70
N ASP A 23 -0.09 -0.99 8.98
CA ASP A 23 -0.59 -1.63 7.77
C ASP A 23 -1.82 -2.50 8.06
N GLU A 24 -1.74 -3.34 9.09
CA GLU A 24 -2.86 -4.18 9.54
C GLU A 24 -4.07 -3.34 9.96
N ARG A 25 -3.83 -2.24 10.69
CA ARG A 25 -4.90 -1.32 11.08
C ARG A 25 -5.58 -0.73 9.85
N SER A 26 -4.82 -0.21 8.90
CA SER A 26 -5.36 0.43 7.69
C SER A 26 -6.17 -0.55 6.84
N ILE A 27 -5.71 -1.80 6.73
CA ILE A 27 -6.43 -2.87 6.05
C ILE A 27 -7.76 -3.18 6.77
N LYS A 28 -7.74 -3.33 8.10
CA LYS A 28 -8.95 -3.62 8.88
C LYS A 28 -9.98 -2.49 8.79
N GLU A 29 -9.55 -1.24 8.90
CA GLU A 29 -10.45 -0.08 8.84
C GLU A 29 -11.10 0.06 7.46
N LEU A 30 -10.34 -0.13 6.36
CA LEU A 30 -10.92 -0.09 5.02
C LEU A 30 -11.87 -1.27 4.78
N ALA A 31 -11.53 -2.48 5.22
CA ALA A 31 -12.42 -3.64 5.10
C ALA A 31 -13.74 -3.38 5.83
N LYS A 32 -13.67 -2.89 7.07
CA LYS A 32 -14.84 -2.49 7.86
C LYS A 32 -15.68 -1.41 7.17
N ALA A 33 -15.04 -0.40 6.60
CA ALA A 33 -15.73 0.65 5.86
C ALA A 33 -16.46 0.10 4.62
N LEU A 34 -15.82 -0.81 3.88
CA LEU A 34 -16.41 -1.48 2.71
C LEU A 34 -17.61 -2.36 3.09
N THR A 35 -17.48 -3.20 4.13
CA THR A 35 -18.60 -3.99 4.66
C THR A 35 -19.76 -3.11 5.12
N GLY A 36 -19.48 -1.91 5.62
CA GLY A 36 -20.49 -0.96 6.06
C GLY A 36 -21.24 -0.23 4.95
N LEU A 37 -20.91 -0.42 3.66
CA LEU A 37 -21.57 0.26 2.55
C LEU A 37 -23.01 -0.23 2.33
N SER A 38 -23.27 -1.53 2.51
CA SER A 38 -24.60 -2.15 2.39
C SER A 38 -24.61 -3.50 3.13
N ALA A 39 -25.79 -3.98 3.53
CA ALA A 39 -25.97 -5.30 4.15
C ALA A 39 -25.62 -6.46 3.20
N ASP A 40 -25.65 -6.23 1.89
CA ASP A 40 -25.39 -7.24 0.86
C ASP A 40 -23.89 -7.41 0.56
N VAL A 41 -23.01 -6.58 1.12
CA VAL A 41 -21.57 -6.69 0.90
C VAL A 41 -21.02 -7.89 1.67
N ASP A 42 -20.38 -8.83 0.97
CA ASP A 42 -19.68 -9.95 1.62
C ASP A 42 -18.47 -9.42 2.42
N PRO A 43 -18.43 -9.62 3.75
CA PRO A 43 -17.28 -9.21 4.56
C PRO A 43 -15.96 -9.86 4.12
N ALA A 44 -15.99 -11.08 3.59
CA ALA A 44 -14.80 -11.77 3.10
C ALA A 44 -14.24 -11.10 1.84
N GLU A 45 -15.12 -10.72 0.89
CA GLU A 45 -14.74 -9.97 -0.29
C GLU A 45 -14.18 -8.59 0.07
N ALA A 46 -14.86 -7.86 0.96
CA ALA A 46 -14.40 -6.56 1.46
C ALA A 46 -12.99 -6.64 2.09
N GLN A 47 -12.73 -7.70 2.86
CA GLN A 47 -11.41 -7.96 3.43
C GLN A 47 -10.36 -8.27 2.35
N ALA A 48 -10.69 -9.07 1.35
CA ALA A 48 -9.80 -9.39 0.24
C ALA A 48 -9.46 -8.15 -0.60
N VAL A 49 -10.46 -7.33 -0.92
CA VAL A 49 -10.28 -6.06 -1.64
C VAL A 49 -9.38 -5.12 -0.84
N SER A 50 -9.65 -4.94 0.46
CA SER A 50 -8.85 -4.05 1.31
C SER A 50 -7.39 -4.49 1.42
N TYR A 51 -7.16 -5.80 1.61
CA TYR A 51 -5.82 -6.37 1.67
C TYR A 51 -5.06 -6.20 0.35
N THR A 52 -5.69 -6.58 -0.77
CA THR A 52 -5.08 -6.52 -2.10
C THR A 52 -4.78 -5.08 -2.51
N ALA A 53 -5.70 -4.14 -2.25
CA ALA A 53 -5.48 -2.73 -2.54
C ALA A 53 -4.28 -2.16 -1.76
N HIS A 54 -4.21 -2.40 -0.43
CA HIS A 54 -3.11 -1.89 0.39
C HIS A 54 -1.75 -2.49 0.04
N THR A 55 -1.70 -3.81 -0.12
CA THR A 55 -0.44 -4.51 -0.41
C THR A 55 0.07 -4.18 -1.80
N THR A 56 -0.83 -4.10 -2.79
CA THR A 56 -0.49 -3.65 -4.15
C THR A 56 -0.04 -2.21 -4.16
N ALA A 57 -0.73 -1.30 -3.45
CA ALA A 57 -0.30 0.08 -3.34
C ALA A 57 1.11 0.23 -2.73
N ARG A 58 1.44 -0.54 -1.69
CA ARG A 58 2.80 -0.55 -1.11
C ARG A 58 3.85 -1.06 -2.09
N ARG A 59 3.53 -2.08 -2.87
CA ARG A 59 4.40 -2.59 -3.92
C ARG A 59 4.62 -1.54 -5.02
N LEU A 60 3.54 -0.96 -5.56
CA LEU A 60 3.56 0.05 -6.60
C LEU A 60 4.32 1.31 -6.18
N LYS A 61 4.22 1.75 -4.91
CA LYS A 61 5.01 2.87 -4.38
C LYS A 61 6.51 2.69 -4.64
N LYS A 62 7.02 1.46 -4.44
CA LYS A 62 8.43 1.10 -4.67
C LYS A 62 8.73 1.01 -6.16
N GLU A 63 7.87 0.36 -6.93
CA GLU A 63 8.05 0.17 -8.38
C GLU A 63 8.04 1.49 -9.15
N TYR A 64 7.12 2.39 -8.79
CA TYR A 64 7.01 3.74 -9.36
C TYR A 64 8.10 4.69 -8.85
N ARG A 65 8.87 4.29 -7.84
CA ARG A 65 9.90 5.11 -7.19
C ARG A 65 9.33 6.46 -6.76
N VAL A 66 8.17 6.41 -6.10
CA VAL A 66 7.49 7.61 -5.60
C VAL A 66 8.37 8.29 -4.57
N VAL A 67 8.57 9.58 -4.77
CA VAL A 67 9.37 10.45 -3.90
C VAL A 67 8.57 11.71 -3.60
N LEU A 68 8.84 12.29 -2.44
CA LEU A 68 8.18 13.50 -1.96
C LEU A 68 6.64 13.33 -1.97
N ASN A 69 5.95 14.33 -2.51
CA ASN A 69 4.52 14.44 -2.61
C ASN A 69 3.99 13.91 -3.97
N PRO A 70 2.69 13.57 -4.06
CA PRO A 70 2.08 13.06 -5.30
C PRO A 70 2.26 13.99 -6.50
N GLU A 71 2.17 15.31 -6.30
CA GLU A 71 2.32 16.31 -7.37
C GLU A 71 3.72 16.24 -8.00
N PHE A 72 4.75 16.01 -7.19
CA PHE A 72 6.12 15.87 -7.69
C PHE A 72 6.29 14.59 -8.51
N THR A 73 5.64 13.49 -8.12
CA THR A 73 5.65 12.25 -8.91
C THR A 73 4.96 12.45 -10.26
N VAL A 74 3.86 13.19 -10.31
CA VAL A 74 3.18 13.55 -11.57
C VAL A 74 4.04 14.48 -12.42
N PHE A 75 4.69 15.47 -11.82
CA PHE A 75 5.65 16.33 -12.51
C PHE A 75 6.76 15.51 -13.18
N LEU A 76 7.40 14.60 -12.44
CA LEU A 76 8.46 13.73 -12.97
C LEU A 76 7.99 12.84 -14.12
N TYR A 77 6.72 12.41 -14.12
CA TYR A 77 6.12 11.70 -15.24
C TYR A 77 5.97 12.63 -16.46
N ASN A 78 5.42 13.82 -16.27
CA ASN A 78 5.17 14.79 -17.35
C ASN A 78 6.46 15.24 -18.04
N VAL A 79 7.58 15.36 -17.32
CA VAL A 79 8.89 15.69 -17.90
C VAL A 79 9.67 14.46 -18.42
N GLY A 80 9.05 13.27 -18.43
CA GLY A 80 9.65 12.05 -18.96
C GLY A 80 10.69 11.36 -18.07
N MET A 81 10.90 11.85 -16.84
CA MET A 81 11.84 11.25 -15.88
C MET A 81 11.30 9.99 -15.19
N ARG A 82 10.00 9.74 -15.29
CA ARG A 82 9.32 8.53 -14.81
C ARG A 82 8.38 8.01 -15.87
N LYS A 83 8.28 6.69 -15.97
CA LYS A 83 7.33 6.03 -16.89
C LYS A 83 5.93 5.91 -16.30
N ARG A 84 5.83 5.85 -14.96
CA ARG A 84 4.57 5.65 -14.23
C ARG A 84 4.55 6.44 -12.93
N GLY A 85 3.39 6.50 -12.25
CA GLY A 85 3.27 7.12 -10.92
C GLY A 85 2.13 8.13 -10.74
N TRP A 86 1.48 8.59 -11.81
CA TRP A 86 0.26 9.42 -11.71
C TRP A 86 -0.97 8.55 -11.40
N CYS A 87 -2.05 9.15 -10.89
CA CYS A 87 -3.19 8.44 -10.29
C CYS A 87 -3.85 7.38 -11.19
N GLY A 88 -3.97 7.59 -12.50
CA GLY A 88 -4.56 6.58 -13.39
C GLY A 88 -3.73 5.32 -13.51
N HIS A 89 -2.40 5.39 -13.41
CA HIS A 89 -1.58 4.18 -13.34
C HIS A 89 -1.79 3.39 -12.05
N TRP A 90 -2.09 4.07 -10.94
CA TRP A 90 -2.44 3.39 -9.69
C TRP A 90 -3.79 2.68 -9.82
N ALA A 91 -4.80 3.36 -10.36
CA ALA A 91 -6.11 2.78 -10.57
C ALA A 91 -6.06 1.55 -11.50
N GLN A 92 -5.31 1.65 -12.61
CA GLN A 92 -5.12 0.54 -13.55
C GLN A 92 -4.45 -0.67 -12.89
N ASP A 93 -3.31 -0.47 -12.23
CA ASP A 93 -2.53 -1.61 -11.71
C ASP A 93 -3.17 -2.24 -10.46
N ILE A 94 -3.79 -1.43 -9.59
CA ILE A 94 -4.57 -1.98 -8.47
C ILE A 94 -5.80 -2.72 -9.01
N GLY A 95 -6.53 -2.13 -9.95
CA GLY A 95 -7.69 -2.76 -10.58
C GLY A 95 -7.32 -4.10 -11.24
N ALA A 96 -6.17 -4.17 -11.90
CA ALA A 96 -5.68 -5.41 -12.52
C ALA A 96 -5.41 -6.52 -11.49
N GLU A 97 -4.99 -6.20 -10.26
CA GLU A 97 -4.87 -7.20 -9.18
C GLU A 97 -6.22 -7.57 -8.58
N LEU A 98 -7.16 -6.62 -8.48
CA LEU A 98 -8.50 -6.89 -7.97
C LEU A 98 -9.32 -7.79 -8.90
N ILE A 99 -9.21 -7.63 -10.22
CA ILE A 99 -9.88 -8.50 -11.21
C ILE A 99 -9.47 -9.97 -11.03
N LYS A 100 -8.27 -10.26 -10.55
CA LYS A 100 -7.80 -11.64 -10.30
C LYS A 100 -8.47 -12.30 -9.09
N LEU A 101 -9.20 -11.52 -8.28
CA LEU A 101 -9.98 -12.05 -7.16
C LEU A 101 -11.34 -12.56 -7.61
N GLU A 102 -11.78 -12.21 -8.83
CA GLU A 102 -13.03 -12.69 -9.40
C GLU A 102 -12.91 -14.20 -9.69
N PRO A 103 -13.86 -15.03 -9.18
CA PRO A 103 -13.82 -16.48 -9.35
C PRO A 103 -14.12 -16.95 -10.78
#